data_AF-A0A356CQE5-F1
#
_entry.id   AF-A0A356CQE5-F1
#
_cell.length_a   1.000
_cell.length_b   1.000
_cell.length_c   1.000
_cell.angle_alpha   90.00
_cell.angle_beta   90.00
_cell.angle_gamma   90.00
#
_symmetry.space_group_name_H-M   'P 1'
#
loop_
_entity.id
_entity.type
_entity.pdbx_description
1 polymer ?
#
loop_
_entity_poly.entity_id
_entity_poly.type
_entity_poly.pdbx_seq_one_letter_code
_entity_poly.pdbx_strand_id
1 'polypeptide(L)'
;MRENLEHGGNIPATELPVDMAVAEGKAREHAILVLGEIRQQVAVMGANDSEIPKLNEIIELLEMGNINPEEAIRLAIEIRDGKADYH
;
A
#
# COMPACT_ATOMS: atom_id res chain seq x y z
N MET A 1 11.86 52.35 -5.10
CA MET A 1 12.55 51.08 -4.85
C MET A 1 11.53 50.13 -4.22
N ARG A 2 11.25 49.01 -4.90
CA ARG A 2 10.82 47.66 -4.44
C ARG A 2 9.87 47.59 -3.22
N GLU A 3 8.60 47.19 -3.33
CA GLU A 3 7.99 45.88 -3.69
C GLU A 3 7.43 45.15 -2.43
N ASN A 4 6.34 44.40 -2.65
CA ASN A 4 5.71 43.36 -1.81
C ASN A 4 4.73 43.88 -0.74
N LEU A 5 3.39 43.82 -0.88
CA LEU A 5 2.48 42.75 -1.30
C LEU A 5 2.73 41.43 -0.57
N GLU A 6 2.16 41.30 0.63
CA GLU A 6 1.85 40.00 1.22
C GLU A 6 0.33 39.86 1.30
N HIS A 7 -0.25 39.32 0.23
CA HIS A 7 -1.60 38.79 0.28
C HIS A 7 -1.58 37.59 1.23
N GLY A 8 -2.28 37.72 2.36
CA GLY A 8 -2.65 36.58 3.21
C GLY A 8 -3.54 35.64 2.41
N GLY A 9 -2.91 34.68 1.74
CA GLY A 9 -3.57 33.60 1.03
C GLY A 9 -4.28 32.69 2.03
N ASN A 10 -5.59 32.88 2.16
CA ASN A 10 -6.51 31.87 2.66
C ASN A 10 -6.41 30.65 1.74
N ILE A 11 -5.59 29.66 2.10
CA ILE A 11 -5.52 28.38 1.39
C ILE A 11 -6.79 27.57 1.70
N PRO A 12 -7.67 27.29 0.72
CA PRO A 12 -8.81 26.41 0.93
C PRO A 12 -8.32 24.97 1.11
N ALA A 13 -8.85 24.29 2.13
CA ALA A 13 -8.41 22.99 2.62
C ALA A 13 -8.80 21.76 1.76
N THR A 14 -8.81 21.84 0.42
CA THR A 14 -9.45 20.77 -0.40
C THR A 14 -8.79 20.36 -1.71
N GLU A 15 -7.50 20.59 -1.94
CA GLU A 15 -6.82 19.97 -3.09
C GLU A 15 -5.46 19.41 -2.67
N LEU A 16 -5.43 18.12 -2.31
CA LEU A 16 -4.19 17.35 -2.31
C LEU A 16 -3.60 17.45 -3.73
N PRO A 17 -2.28 17.69 -3.88
CA PRO A 17 -1.67 17.84 -5.19
C PRO A 17 -1.88 16.57 -6.01
N VAL A 18 -2.42 16.72 -7.23
CA VAL A 18 -2.74 15.62 -8.16
C VAL A 18 -1.55 14.68 -8.38
N ASP A 19 -0.32 15.21 -8.33
CA ASP A 19 0.91 14.44 -8.44
C ASP A 19 1.10 13.40 -7.32
N MET A 20 0.64 13.68 -6.09
CA MET A 20 0.71 12.71 -4.98
C MET A 20 -0.31 11.59 -5.15
N ALA A 21 -1.53 11.90 -5.60
CA ALA A 21 -2.57 10.90 -5.84
C ALA A 21 -2.19 9.92 -6.98
N VAL A 22 -1.51 10.41 -8.02
CA VAL A 22 -0.99 9.57 -9.12
C VAL A 22 0.16 8.67 -8.64
N ALA A 23 1.03 9.18 -7.77
CA ALA A 23 2.11 8.40 -7.17
C ALA A 23 1.57 7.27 -6.26
N GLU A 24 0.55 7.56 -5.46
CA GLU A 24 -0.13 6.58 -4.61
C GLU A 24 -0.85 5.50 -5.43
N GLY A 25 -1.53 5.89 -6.53
CA GLY A 25 -2.15 4.94 -7.45
C GLY A 25 -1.14 3.95 -8.05
N LYS A 26 0.00 4.45 -8.53
CA LYS A 26 1.08 3.60 -9.08
C LYS A 26 1.72 2.69 -8.01
N ALA A 27 1.91 3.20 -6.80
CA ALA A 27 2.46 2.43 -5.69
C ALA A 27 1.53 1.28 -5.31
N ARG A 28 0.21 1.53 -5.30
CA ARG A 28 -0.81 0.51 -5.05
C ARG A 28 -0.85 -0.56 -6.13
N GLU A 29 -0.89 -0.17 -7.41
CA GLU A 29 -0.86 -1.10 -8.53
C GLU A 29 0.37 -2.03 -8.46
N HIS A 30 1.54 -1.44 -8.16
CA HIS A 30 2.76 -2.21 -7.95
C HIS A 30 2.64 -3.19 -6.78
N ALA A 31 2.11 -2.76 -5.64
CA ALA A 31 1.92 -3.62 -4.49
C ALA A 31 0.96 -4.79 -4.78
N ILE A 32 -0.14 -4.57 -5.51
CA ILE A 32 -1.06 -5.65 -5.92
C ILE A 32 -0.33 -6.71 -6.75
N LEU A 33 0.54 -6.30 -7.69
CA LEU A 33 1.34 -7.23 -8.48
C LEU A 33 2.27 -8.06 -7.60
N VAL A 34 3.01 -7.40 -6.69
CA VAL A 34 3.94 -8.06 -5.77
C VAL A 34 3.21 -9.04 -4.84
N LEU A 35 2.05 -8.65 -4.29
CA LEU A 35 1.20 -9.52 -3.46
C LEU A 35 0.74 -10.75 -4.25
N GLY A 36 0.38 -10.58 -5.51
CA GLY A 36 0.01 -11.66 -6.42
C GLY A 36 1.14 -12.65 -6.69
N GLU A 37 2.38 -12.17 -6.83
CA GLU A 37 3.58 -13.01 -6.97
C GLU A 37 3.84 -13.81 -5.69
N ILE A 38 3.79 -13.16 -4.53
CA ILE A 38 4.00 -13.81 -3.23
C ILE A 38 2.95 -14.92 -3.03
N ARG A 39 1.68 -14.65 -3.33
CA ARG A 39 0.61 -15.65 -3.25
C ARG A 39 0.87 -16.87 -4.13
N GLN A 40 1.41 -16.68 -5.34
CA GLN A 40 1.79 -17.79 -6.21
C GLN A 40 2.97 -18.59 -5.66
N GLN A 41 4.01 -17.92 -5.13
CA GLN A 41 5.15 -18.59 -4.51
C GLN A 41 4.69 -19.48 -3.34
N VAL A 42 3.85 -18.92 -2.46
CA VAL A 42 3.25 -19.61 -1.31
C VAL A 42 2.42 -20.82 -1.73
N ALA A 43 1.61 -20.68 -2.79
CA ALA A 43 0.85 -21.79 -3.36
C ALA A 43 1.74 -22.92 -3.91
N VAL A 44 2.87 -22.59 -4.55
CA VAL A 44 3.84 -23.58 -5.07
C VAL A 44 4.62 -24.27 -3.95
N MET A 45 4.85 -23.58 -2.82
CA MET A 45 5.53 -24.13 -1.65
C MET A 45 4.68 -25.12 -0.85
N GLY A 46 3.38 -25.23 -1.14
CA GLY A 46 2.46 -26.09 -0.38
C GLY A 46 2.13 -25.54 1.01
N ALA A 47 2.35 -24.24 1.24
CA ALA A 47 1.94 -23.51 2.44
C ALA A 47 0.69 -22.70 2.09
N ASN A 48 -0.46 -23.36 1.99
CA ASN A 48 -1.66 -22.79 1.36
C ASN A 48 -2.92 -22.81 2.23
N ASP A 49 -2.92 -23.53 3.35
CA ASP A 49 -4.11 -23.67 4.19
C ASP A 49 -4.36 -22.41 5.05
N SER A 50 -3.31 -21.71 5.50
CA SER A 50 -3.43 -20.54 6.39
C SER A 50 -2.83 -19.26 5.80
N GLU A 51 -1.89 -19.36 4.87
CA GLU A 51 -1.15 -18.23 4.31
C GLU A 51 -1.93 -17.54 3.18
N ILE A 52 -2.56 -18.32 2.28
CA ILE A 52 -3.34 -17.77 1.17
C ILE A 52 -4.51 -16.90 1.66
N PRO A 53 -5.32 -17.34 2.65
CA PRO A 53 -6.38 -16.50 3.21
C PRO A 53 -5.85 -15.17 3.78
N LYS A 54 -4.73 -15.19 4.52
CA LYS A 54 -4.11 -13.98 5.08
C LYS A 54 -3.60 -13.03 3.98
N LEU A 55 -3.02 -13.57 2.91
CA LEU A 55 -2.59 -12.76 1.77
C LEU A 55 -3.77 -12.11 1.05
N ASN A 56 -4.91 -12.80 0.93
CA ASN A 56 -6.12 -12.22 0.35
C ASN A 56 -6.67 -11.08 1.22
N GLU A 57 -6.67 -11.24 2.56
CA GLU A 57 -7.07 -10.17 3.49
C GLU A 57 -6.19 -8.92 3.31
N ILE A 58 -4.87 -9.07 3.17
CA ILE A 58 -3.96 -7.94 2.92
C ILE A 58 -4.27 -7.24 1.59
N ILE A 59 -4.58 -8.00 0.53
CA ILE A 59 -4.97 -7.44 -0.77
C ILE A 59 -6.26 -6.63 -0.62
N GLU A 60 -7.27 -7.17 0.05
CA GLU A 60 -8.55 -6.48 0.30
C GLU A 60 -8.33 -5.19 1.11
N LEU A 61 -7.52 -5.24 2.18
CA LEU A 61 -7.18 -4.06 2.97
C LEU A 61 -6.48 -2.99 2.13
N LEU A 62 -5.59 -3.39 1.22
CA LEU A 62 -4.90 -2.48 0.32
C LEU A 62 -5.87 -1.85 -0.68
N GLU A 63 -6.78 -2.64 -1.26
CA GLU A 63 -7.82 -2.17 -2.18
C GLU A 63 -8.81 -1.20 -1.50
N MET A 64 -9.16 -1.46 -0.25
CA MET A 64 -9.97 -0.54 0.56
C MET A 64 -9.21 0.73 0.97
N GLY A 65 -7.88 0.75 0.86
CA GLY A 65 -7.04 1.85 1.35
C GLY A 65 -6.91 1.91 2.87
N ASN A 66 -7.17 0.79 3.55
CA ASN A 66 -7.00 0.65 5.00
C ASN A 66 -5.52 0.43 5.38
N ILE A 67 -4.71 0.00 4.43
CA ILE A 67 -3.27 -0.20 4.59
C ILE A 67 -2.52 0.46 3.43
N ASN A 68 -1.32 0.95 3.72
CA ASN A 68 -0.48 1.54 2.68
C ASN A 68 0.22 0.42 1.85
N PRO A 69 0.66 0.72 0.62
CA PRO A 69 1.28 -0.27 -0.26
C PRO A 69 2.55 -0.93 0.32
N GLU A 70 3.38 -0.17 1.02
CA GLU A 70 4.67 -0.64 1.57
C GLU A 70 4.46 -1.65 2.70
N GLU A 71 3.54 -1.35 3.60
CA GLU A 71 3.17 -2.18 4.73
C GLU A 71 2.47 -3.46 4.26
N ALA A 72 1.61 -3.38 3.25
CA ALA A 72 1.00 -4.56 2.64
C ALA A 72 2.05 -5.55 2.11
N ILE A 73 3.08 -5.04 1.41
CA ILE A 73 4.19 -5.87 0.93
C ILE A 73 4.98 -6.48 2.10
N ARG A 74 5.27 -5.70 3.15
CA ARG A 74 5.99 -6.17 4.35
C ARG A 74 5.26 -7.35 5.01
N LEU A 75 3.96 -7.20 5.28
CA LEU A 75 3.14 -8.25 5.90
C LEU A 75 3.08 -9.52 5.03
N ALA A 76 2.97 -9.37 3.71
CA ALA A 76 2.95 -10.51 2.80
C ALA A 76 4.28 -11.27 2.77
N ILE A 77 5.41 -10.56 2.86
CA ILE A 77 6.75 -11.17 2.99
C ILE A 77 6.85 -11.94 4.31
N GLU A 78 6.35 -11.38 5.42
CA GLU A 78 6.35 -12.07 6.72
C GLU A 78 5.52 -13.36 6.69
N ILE A 79 4.35 -13.35 6.02
CA ILE A 79 3.54 -14.55 5.83
C ILE A 79 4.28 -15.60 5.00
N ARG A 80 4.88 -15.20 3.87
CA ARG A 80 5.67 -16.11 3.02
C ARG A 80 6.83 -16.73 3.79
N ASP A 81 7.53 -15.93 4.57
CA ASP A 81 8.72 -16.37 5.31
C ASP A 81 8.35 -17.13 6.60
N GLY A 82 7.05 -17.32 6.88
CA GLY A 82 6.54 -17.99 8.08
C GLY A 82 6.79 -17.22 9.37
N LYS A 83 7.22 -15.95 9.27
CA LYS A 83 7.45 -15.04 10.41
C LYS A 83 6.22 -14.19 10.70
N ALA A 84 5.03 -14.74 10.50
CA ALA A 84 3.82 -14.16 11.06
C ALA A 84 3.87 -14.34 12.60
N ASP A 85 4.77 -13.61 13.26
CA ASP A 85 4.76 -13.34 14.69
C ASP A 85 3.52 -12.46 14.93
N TYR A 86 2.36 -13.13 14.96
CA TYR A 86 1.10 -12.53 15.36
C TYR A 86 1.20 -12.32 16.88
N HIS A 87 1.58 -11.11 17.28
CA HIS A 87 1.67 -10.67 18.67
C HIS A 87 0.68 -9.55 18.96
#